data_AF-W6XV06-F1
#
_entry.id   AF-W6XV06-F1
#
_cell.length_a   1.000
_cell.length_b   1.000
_cell.length_c   1.000
_cell.angle_alpha   90.00
_cell.angle_beta   90.00
_cell.angle_gamma   90.00
#
_symmetry.space_group_name_H-M   'P 1'
#
loop_
_entity.id
_entity.type
_entity.pdbx_description
1 polymer ?
#
loop_
_entity_poly.entity_id
_entity_poly.type
_entity_poly.pdbx_seq_one_letter_code
_entity_poly.pdbx_strand_id
1 'polypeptide(L)'
;MDEEGPKWRLDHADNGSAICQQAACKRNESKIVKGELRIGTLTLFDNGMQRRWYMAWRHWGCATKHQIAGLKETTENDPTKAPGYDRLSPESQEQVRLAFEEGMPVDKGFKDIREDLAKTSRKYAKEYRDAEGYKADVATRAAACRGGDCVSDNTKITKGHLRLGILVNFDSDHTSTYYKHWKCMSEYDLACAQMCYEKGEFYGIDQIPEELKEVVLKTFETGEVVEPPEPRIAPLKSKTSRSKKTKVKREPSVSSEESEGPFKDPSDELQETISPSSVTKPKAKKPKAKRRLAKEIDSGSEAEPEYIPRKSRSRSSPFKDANVPVEAATSAAEDLIDD
;
A
#
# COMPACT_ATOMS: atom_id res chain seq x y z
N MET A 1 -1.86 26.52 12.60
CA MET A 1 -1.75 25.07 12.39
C MET A 1 -2.57 24.76 11.17
N ASP A 2 -1.91 24.73 10.02
CA ASP A 2 -2.56 24.49 8.75
C ASP A 2 -3.00 23.02 8.65
N GLU A 3 -4.12 22.79 7.99
CA GLU A 3 -4.76 21.46 7.85
C GLU A 3 -3.93 20.50 6.97
N GLU A 4 -2.86 21.02 6.35
CA GLU A 4 -1.89 20.30 5.55
C GLU A 4 -0.62 20.01 6.36
N GLY A 5 -0.32 18.71 6.54
CA GLY A 5 0.82 18.24 7.32
C GLY A 5 2.21 18.66 6.79
N PRO A 6 3.30 18.25 7.46
CA PRO A 6 4.65 18.73 7.17
C PRO A 6 5.05 18.50 5.71
N LYS A 7 5.61 19.55 5.09
CA LYS A 7 5.91 19.60 3.66
C LYS A 7 6.82 18.46 3.22
N TRP A 8 7.89 18.23 3.97
CA TRP A 8 8.78 17.07 3.84
C TRP A 8 8.65 16.18 5.08
N ARG A 9 8.79 14.86 4.91
CA ARG A 9 8.71 13.86 6.00
C ARG A 9 9.73 12.75 5.80
N LEU A 10 10.31 12.27 6.90
CA LEU A 10 11.15 11.07 6.96
C LEU A 10 10.35 9.90 7.55
N ASP A 11 10.62 8.67 7.09
CA ASP A 11 9.97 7.47 7.62
C ASP A 11 10.74 6.18 7.27
N HIS A 12 10.62 5.14 8.10
CA HIS A 12 10.86 3.75 7.70
C HIS A 12 9.57 3.18 7.12
N ALA A 13 9.62 2.66 5.89
CA ALA A 13 8.42 2.44 5.09
C ALA A 13 7.43 1.42 5.70
N ASP A 14 6.26 1.88 6.15
CA ASP A 14 5.13 1.06 6.67
C ASP A 14 4.78 -0.16 5.81
N ASN A 15 4.90 -0.05 4.48
CA ASN A 15 4.59 -1.13 3.56
C ASN A 15 5.37 -1.01 2.23
N GLY A 16 5.51 -2.13 1.53
CA GLY A 16 6.25 -2.22 0.25
C GLY A 16 5.48 -1.80 -1.01
N SER A 17 4.45 -0.94 -0.91
CA SER A 17 3.61 -0.55 -2.06
C SER A 17 4.04 0.75 -2.75
N ALA A 18 4.76 1.63 -2.05
CA ALA A 18 5.15 2.94 -2.56
C ALA A 18 6.17 2.82 -3.70
N ILE A 19 5.87 3.37 -4.87
CA ILE A 19 6.83 3.51 -5.98
C ILE A 19 7.61 4.81 -5.81
N CYS A 20 8.94 4.74 -5.90
CA CYS A 20 9.80 5.91 -5.79
C CYS A 20 9.56 6.89 -6.95
N GLN A 21 9.28 8.15 -6.63
CA GLN A 21 8.92 9.18 -7.62
C GLN A 21 10.10 9.78 -8.39
N GLN A 22 11.34 9.33 -8.15
CA GLN A 22 12.49 9.71 -8.97
C GLN A 22 12.35 9.13 -10.38
N ALA A 23 12.61 9.94 -11.41
CA ALA A 23 12.18 9.64 -12.78
C ALA A 23 12.75 8.33 -13.38
N ALA A 24 13.92 7.86 -12.93
CA ALA A 24 14.46 6.56 -13.32
C ALA A 24 13.79 5.40 -12.56
N CYS A 25 13.73 5.47 -11.23
CA CYS A 25 13.08 4.49 -10.37
C CYS A 25 11.59 4.31 -10.72
N LYS A 26 10.88 5.40 -11.01
CA LYS A 26 9.47 5.39 -11.43
C LYS A 26 9.26 4.68 -12.77
N ARG A 27 10.17 4.85 -13.74
CA ARG A 27 10.14 4.13 -15.03
C ARG A 27 10.45 2.64 -14.89
N ASN A 28 11.26 2.28 -13.90
CA ASN A 28 11.61 0.90 -13.58
C ASN A 28 10.64 0.25 -12.56
N GLU A 29 9.49 0.90 -12.26
CA GLU A 29 8.52 0.52 -11.22
C GLU A 29 9.15 0.17 -9.85
N SER A 30 10.29 0.78 -9.54
CA SER A 30 11.09 0.45 -8.37
C SER A 30 10.40 0.89 -7.09
N LYS A 31 9.87 -0.11 -6.38
CA LYS A 31 9.20 0.05 -5.10
C LYS A 31 10.22 0.33 -3.99
N ILE A 32 9.76 1.08 -3.00
CA ILE A 32 10.38 1.20 -1.69
C ILE A 32 9.88 -0.03 -0.90
N VAL A 33 10.78 -0.83 -0.35
CA VAL A 33 10.39 -2.05 0.39
C VAL A 33 9.96 -1.72 1.82
N LYS A 34 9.18 -2.59 2.46
CA LYS A 34 8.77 -2.38 3.86
C LYS A 34 10.02 -2.26 4.74
N GLY A 35 10.03 -1.24 5.60
CA GLY A 35 11.13 -0.91 6.48
C GLY A 35 12.24 -0.09 5.85
N GLU A 36 12.26 0.16 4.54
CA GLU A 36 13.30 0.99 3.91
C GLU A 36 13.16 2.47 4.28
N LEU A 37 14.28 3.15 4.57
CA LEU A 37 14.34 4.59 4.80
C LEU A 37 13.88 5.35 3.54
N ARG A 38 12.86 6.19 3.70
CA ARG A 38 12.25 6.97 2.62
C ARG A 38 12.04 8.42 3.01
N ILE A 39 12.12 9.30 2.01
CA ILE A 39 11.73 10.71 2.12
C ILE A 39 10.43 10.96 1.36
N GLY A 40 9.50 11.69 1.99
CA GLY A 40 8.19 12.04 1.45
C GLY A 40 8.12 13.51 1.07
N THR A 41 7.44 13.80 -0.04
CA THR A 41 7.14 15.16 -0.51
C THR A 41 5.63 15.41 -0.60
N LEU A 42 5.09 16.26 0.27
CA LEU A 42 3.67 16.59 0.27
C LEU A 42 3.33 17.39 -1.00
N THR A 43 2.58 16.74 -1.88
CA THR A 43 2.34 17.16 -3.27
C THR A 43 0.85 17.24 -3.52
N LEU A 44 0.39 18.31 -4.16
CA LEU A 44 -0.98 18.40 -4.59
C LEU A 44 -1.16 17.55 -5.85
N PHE A 45 -2.10 16.62 -5.82
CA PHE A 45 -2.68 16.04 -7.03
C PHE A 45 -3.88 16.89 -7.42
N ASP A 46 -3.85 17.46 -8.61
CA ASP A 46 -4.99 18.11 -9.24
C ASP A 46 -5.08 17.62 -10.69
N ASN A 47 -6.30 17.33 -11.14
CA ASN A 47 -6.61 16.93 -12.51
C ASN A 47 -7.90 17.61 -13.03
N GLY A 48 -8.36 18.68 -12.37
CA GLY A 48 -9.61 19.37 -12.69
C GLY A 48 -10.90 18.66 -12.25
N MET A 49 -10.83 17.39 -11.82
CA MET A 49 -11.95 16.62 -11.27
C MET A 49 -11.77 16.27 -9.78
N GLN A 50 -10.53 16.12 -9.33
CA GLN A 50 -10.15 15.74 -7.98
C GLN A 50 -8.89 16.49 -7.57
N ARG A 51 -9.04 17.39 -6.59
CA ARG A 51 -7.95 18.07 -5.91
C ARG A 51 -7.72 17.40 -4.56
N ARG A 52 -6.54 16.81 -4.33
CA ARG A 52 -6.16 16.15 -3.06
C ARG A 52 -4.67 16.17 -2.83
N TRP A 53 -4.24 16.29 -1.57
CA TRP A 53 -2.84 16.13 -1.20
C TRP A 53 -2.44 14.66 -1.08
N TYR A 54 -1.18 14.36 -1.37
CA TYR A 54 -0.59 13.03 -1.17
C TYR A 54 0.92 13.13 -0.92
N MET A 55 1.48 12.12 -0.24
CA MET A 55 2.91 12.05 0.02
C MET A 55 3.64 11.35 -1.13
N ALA A 56 4.41 12.12 -1.89
CA ALA A 56 5.23 11.64 -3.01
C ALA A 56 6.56 11.06 -2.50
N TRP A 57 6.59 9.76 -2.25
CA TRP A 57 7.73 9.07 -1.66
C TRP A 57 8.91 8.83 -2.62
N ARG A 58 10.13 8.81 -2.08
CA ARG A 58 11.37 8.39 -2.74
C ARG A 58 12.22 7.52 -1.81
N HIS A 59 13.03 6.61 -2.39
CA HIS A 59 14.15 5.98 -1.67
C HIS A 59 15.08 7.06 -1.10
N TRP A 60 15.73 6.81 0.04
CA TRP A 60 16.68 7.76 0.65
C TRP A 60 17.74 8.28 -0.34
N GLY A 61 18.51 7.38 -0.97
CA GLY A 61 19.49 7.72 -2.01
C GLY A 61 18.94 8.36 -3.30
N CYS A 62 17.62 8.55 -3.41
CA CYS A 62 16.94 9.26 -4.49
C CYS A 62 16.40 10.65 -4.08
N ALA A 63 16.66 11.09 -2.85
CA ALA A 63 16.36 12.46 -2.40
C ALA A 63 17.13 13.50 -3.24
N THR A 64 16.51 14.64 -3.51
CA THR A 64 17.14 15.75 -4.23
C THR A 64 17.78 16.76 -3.27
N LYS A 65 18.77 17.52 -3.76
CA LYS A 65 19.33 18.67 -3.02
C LYS A 65 18.25 19.65 -2.54
N HIS A 66 17.20 19.85 -3.32
CA HIS A 66 16.04 20.68 -2.93
C HIS A 66 15.24 20.09 -1.76
N GLN A 67 15.05 18.77 -1.69
CA GLN A 67 14.35 18.15 -0.56
C GLN A 67 15.15 18.26 0.74
N ILE A 68 16.48 18.13 0.66
CA ILE A 68 17.35 18.30 1.83
C ILE A 68 17.51 19.77 2.22
N ALA A 69 17.70 20.69 1.27
CA ALA A 69 17.76 22.13 1.53
C ALA A 69 16.45 22.66 2.13
N GLY A 70 15.31 22.25 1.59
CA GLY A 70 14.01 22.60 2.16
C GLY A 70 13.74 21.91 3.51
N LEU A 71 14.33 20.74 3.80
CA LEU A 71 14.30 20.17 5.15
C LEU A 71 15.07 21.07 6.12
N LYS A 72 16.33 21.40 5.81
CA LYS A 72 17.17 22.34 6.58
C LYS A 72 16.42 23.66 6.85
N GLU A 73 15.79 24.23 5.84
CA GLU A 73 15.01 25.47 5.94
C GLU A 73 13.83 25.32 6.93
N THR A 74 13.02 24.26 6.79
CA THR A 74 11.91 23.99 7.71
C THR A 74 12.31 23.59 9.14
N THR A 75 13.60 23.36 9.40
CA THR A 75 14.11 22.88 10.69
C THR A 75 15.25 23.72 11.27
N GLU A 76 15.50 24.91 10.73
CA GLU A 76 16.56 25.83 11.22
C GLU A 76 17.98 25.21 11.15
N ASN A 77 18.22 24.35 10.16
CA ASN A 77 19.39 23.45 9.99
C ASN A 77 19.56 22.36 11.07
N ASP A 78 18.63 22.20 12.00
CA ASP A 78 18.65 21.12 12.99
C ASP A 78 18.04 19.83 12.39
N PRO A 79 18.79 18.72 12.27
CA PRO A 79 18.23 17.46 11.76
C PRO A 79 17.23 16.83 12.73
N THR A 80 17.34 17.08 14.05
CA THR A 80 16.50 16.44 15.08
C THR A 80 15.05 16.92 15.04
N LYS A 81 14.83 18.16 14.58
CA LYS A 81 13.49 18.74 14.33
C LYS A 81 12.85 18.23 13.03
N ALA A 82 13.53 17.43 12.21
CA ALA A 82 12.98 16.96 10.93
C ALA A 82 11.76 16.02 11.15
N PRO A 83 10.62 16.26 10.47
CA PRO A 83 9.39 15.50 10.74
C PRO A 83 9.53 13.98 10.55
N GLY A 84 9.55 13.24 11.66
CA GLY A 84 9.72 11.79 11.73
C GLY A 84 11.12 11.29 12.11
N TYR A 85 12.11 12.18 12.33
CA TYR A 85 13.48 11.84 12.72
C TYR A 85 13.55 11.05 14.04
N ASP A 86 12.67 11.39 14.97
CA ASP A 86 12.46 10.75 16.28
C ASP A 86 12.17 9.24 16.21
N ARG A 87 11.67 8.76 15.06
CA ARG A 87 11.23 7.37 14.85
C ARG A 87 12.21 6.53 14.02
N LEU A 88 13.29 7.15 13.55
CA LEU A 88 14.30 6.50 12.72
C LEU A 88 15.28 5.67 13.58
N SER A 89 15.98 4.70 12.96
CA SER A 89 17.11 4.03 13.61
C SER A 89 18.27 5.02 13.83
N PRO A 90 19.19 4.77 14.78
CA PRO A 90 20.40 5.58 14.95
C PRO A 90 21.27 5.66 13.67
N GLU A 91 21.31 4.59 12.86
CA GLU A 91 22.03 4.56 11.59
C GLU A 91 21.36 5.47 10.54
N SER A 92 20.02 5.47 10.48
CA SER A 92 19.26 6.39 9.64
C SER A 92 19.35 7.84 10.12
N GLN A 93 19.37 8.08 11.43
CA GLN A 93 19.57 9.41 12.02
C GLN A 93 20.93 9.98 11.62
N GLU A 94 22.01 9.20 11.72
CA GLU A 94 23.34 9.63 11.28
C GLU A 94 23.40 9.91 9.77
N GLN A 95 22.74 9.09 8.93
CA GLN A 95 22.66 9.38 7.49
C GLN A 95 21.89 10.68 7.19
N VAL A 96 20.85 11.00 7.96
CA VAL A 96 20.16 12.30 7.87
C VAL A 96 21.08 13.43 8.35
N ARG A 97 21.84 13.24 9.43
CA ARG A 97 22.84 14.21 9.94
C ARG A 97 23.90 14.53 8.88
N LEU A 98 24.49 13.50 8.26
CA LEU A 98 25.47 13.63 7.17
C LEU A 98 24.88 14.30 5.92
N ALA A 99 23.62 14.01 5.57
CA ALA A 99 22.92 14.72 4.50
C ALA A 99 22.61 16.19 4.87
N PHE A 100 22.42 16.49 6.15
CA PHE A 100 22.31 17.84 6.68
C PHE A 100 23.65 18.59 6.71
N GLU A 101 24.78 17.90 6.63
CA GLU A 101 26.08 18.54 6.36
C GLU A 101 26.18 18.81 4.85
N GLU A 102 26.27 17.76 4.02
CA GLU A 102 26.55 17.83 2.56
C GLU A 102 25.41 18.36 1.67
N GLY A 103 24.20 18.54 2.21
CA GLY A 103 23.02 18.98 1.46
C GLY A 103 22.46 17.93 0.48
N MET A 104 22.92 16.67 0.57
CA MET A 104 22.41 15.52 -0.17
C MET A 104 22.80 14.20 0.53
N PRO A 105 22.07 13.09 0.30
CA PRO A 105 22.47 11.77 0.80
C PRO A 105 23.89 11.41 0.34
N VAL A 106 24.76 11.13 1.30
CA VAL A 106 26.17 10.76 1.07
C VAL A 106 26.25 9.35 0.49
N ASP A 107 25.75 8.35 1.24
CA ASP A 107 25.57 7.00 0.69
C ASP A 107 24.21 6.88 -0.01
N LYS A 108 24.25 6.78 -1.35
CA LYS A 108 23.07 6.55 -2.20
C LYS A 108 22.68 5.06 -2.30
N GLY A 109 23.54 4.16 -1.85
CA GLY A 109 23.26 2.73 -1.66
C GLY A 109 22.56 2.43 -0.33
N PHE A 110 22.61 3.36 0.64
CA PHE A 110 21.98 3.21 1.95
C PHE A 110 20.46 3.07 1.86
N LYS A 111 19.93 2.15 2.67
CA LYS A 111 18.51 1.73 2.67
C LYS A 111 17.90 1.51 4.06
N ASP A 112 18.72 1.09 5.03
CA ASP A 112 18.32 0.71 6.40
C ASP A 112 16.93 0.05 6.49
N ILE A 113 16.85 -1.22 6.09
CA ILE A 113 15.57 -1.93 5.97
C ILE A 113 15.17 -2.47 7.36
N ARG A 114 14.44 -1.65 8.11
CA ARG A 114 13.97 -1.91 9.48
C ARG A 114 12.49 -2.22 9.51
N GLU A 115 12.15 -3.49 9.32
CA GLU A 115 10.76 -3.97 9.40
C GLU A 115 10.13 -3.81 10.79
N ASP A 116 10.95 -3.62 11.82
CA ASP A 116 10.63 -3.30 13.21
C ASP A 116 10.26 -1.83 13.43
N LEU A 117 10.95 -0.90 12.75
CA LEU A 117 10.67 0.55 12.82
C LEU A 117 9.65 1.01 11.78
N ALA A 118 9.44 0.21 10.72
CA ALA A 118 8.37 0.41 9.74
C ALA A 118 7.05 0.72 10.43
N LYS A 119 6.42 1.86 10.09
CA LYS A 119 5.20 2.44 10.71
C LYS A 119 3.89 1.64 10.44
N THR A 120 4.02 0.32 10.40
CA THR A 120 3.02 -0.68 10.07
C THR A 120 1.87 -0.64 11.08
N SER A 121 0.63 -0.72 10.62
CA SER A 121 -0.48 -1.11 11.49
C SER A 121 -0.15 -2.42 12.20
N ARG A 122 -0.35 -2.45 13.53
CA ARG A 122 0.13 -3.47 14.48
C ARG A 122 0.21 -4.87 13.84
N LYS A 123 1.43 -5.43 13.74
CA LYS A 123 1.73 -6.74 13.12
C LYS A 123 1.03 -7.85 13.90
N TYR A 124 -0.26 -8.06 13.59
CA TYR A 124 -1.21 -8.98 14.23
C TYR A 124 -0.95 -9.19 15.72
N ALA A 125 -1.15 -8.12 16.50
CA ALA A 125 -0.99 -8.19 17.95
C ALA A 125 -1.99 -9.21 18.52
N LYS A 126 -1.49 -10.18 19.29
CA LYS A 126 -2.34 -11.19 19.96
C LYS A 126 -3.37 -10.52 20.87
N GLU A 127 -2.97 -9.42 21.53
CA GLU A 127 -3.76 -8.56 22.41
C GLU A 127 -3.67 -7.11 21.92
N TYR A 128 -4.77 -6.36 22.00
CA TYR A 128 -4.81 -4.93 21.63
C TYR A 128 -4.93 -4.07 22.90
N ARG A 129 -3.80 -3.78 23.53
CA ARG A 129 -3.71 -3.00 24.79
C ARG A 129 -3.93 -1.48 24.62
N ASP A 130 -4.30 -1.05 23.41
CA ASP A 130 -4.70 0.31 23.02
C ASP A 130 -6.13 0.34 22.46
N ALA A 131 -6.96 -0.65 22.83
CA ALA A 131 -8.38 -0.64 22.52
C ALA A 131 -9.08 0.45 23.31
N GLU A 132 -9.69 1.40 22.61
CA GLU A 132 -10.53 2.45 23.21
C GLU A 132 -11.98 1.98 23.42
N GLY A 133 -12.38 0.91 22.73
CA GLY A 133 -13.71 0.33 22.87
C GLY A 133 -13.84 -1.01 22.17
N TYR A 134 -14.96 -1.68 22.44
CA TYR A 134 -15.27 -3.02 21.92
C TYR A 134 -16.70 -3.06 21.37
N LYS A 135 -16.94 -3.97 20.43
CA LYS A 135 -18.27 -4.22 19.87
C LYS A 135 -18.48 -5.67 19.45
N ALA A 136 -19.73 -6.11 19.46
CA ALA A 136 -20.15 -7.35 18.82
C ALA A 136 -20.88 -7.01 17.52
N ASP A 137 -20.57 -7.74 16.43
CA ASP A 137 -21.37 -7.66 15.21
C ASP A 137 -21.39 -8.99 14.45
N VAL A 138 -22.40 -9.17 13.59
CA VAL A 138 -22.47 -10.32 12.68
C VAL A 138 -21.75 -9.97 11.37
N ALA A 139 -20.76 -10.78 11.00
CA ALA A 139 -19.93 -10.55 9.84
C ALA A 139 -20.74 -10.40 8.54
N THR A 140 -20.90 -9.18 8.04
CA THR A 140 -21.64 -8.87 6.80
C THR A 140 -20.90 -9.32 5.53
N ARG A 141 -19.57 -9.36 5.61
CA ARG A 141 -18.62 -9.80 4.59
C ARG A 141 -17.45 -10.53 5.25
N ALA A 142 -16.73 -11.34 4.48
CA ALA A 142 -15.55 -12.05 4.99
C ALA A 142 -14.49 -11.06 5.52
N ALA A 143 -13.91 -11.35 6.69
CA ALA A 143 -12.88 -10.55 7.34
C ALA A 143 -11.69 -11.42 7.77
N ALA A 144 -10.51 -10.83 7.86
CA ALA A 144 -9.36 -11.49 8.49
C ALA A 144 -9.54 -11.47 10.01
N CYS A 145 -9.33 -12.63 10.66
CA CYS A 145 -9.23 -12.68 12.11
C CYS A 145 -7.90 -12.06 12.58
N ARG A 146 -7.86 -11.64 13.85
CA ARG A 146 -6.69 -11.08 14.54
C ARG A 146 -6.27 -11.86 15.80
N GLY A 147 -6.92 -12.99 16.10
CA GLY A 147 -6.49 -13.90 17.17
C GLY A 147 -5.39 -14.86 16.67
N GLY A 148 -4.50 -15.31 17.57
CA GLY A 148 -3.20 -15.91 17.24
C GLY A 148 -3.22 -17.00 16.18
N ASP A 149 -3.83 -18.14 16.48
CA ASP A 149 -3.85 -19.33 15.60
C ASP A 149 -4.71 -19.07 14.35
N CYS A 150 -5.79 -18.31 14.56
CA CYS A 150 -6.68 -17.82 13.51
C CYS A 150 -5.94 -16.91 12.48
N VAL A 151 -4.77 -16.35 12.84
CA VAL A 151 -3.88 -15.57 11.97
C VAL A 151 -2.82 -16.44 11.28
N SER A 152 -2.18 -17.40 11.99
CA SER A 152 -1.19 -18.30 11.35
C SER A 152 -1.83 -19.08 10.20
N ASP A 153 -3.04 -19.57 10.43
CA ASP A 153 -3.76 -20.44 9.51
C ASP A 153 -4.45 -19.64 8.40
N ASN A 154 -4.37 -18.30 8.44
CA ASN A 154 -5.07 -17.36 7.57
C ASN A 154 -6.60 -17.55 7.58
N THR A 155 -7.14 -18.10 8.67
CA THR A 155 -8.55 -18.43 8.87
C THR A 155 -9.40 -17.17 8.93
N LYS A 156 -10.37 -17.07 8.03
CA LYS A 156 -11.23 -15.88 7.88
C LYS A 156 -12.53 -16.04 8.66
N ILE A 157 -13.00 -14.94 9.22
CA ILE A 157 -14.37 -14.81 9.72
C ILE A 157 -15.25 -14.78 8.47
N THR A 158 -16.11 -15.78 8.27
CA THR A 158 -16.99 -15.85 7.10
C THR A 158 -18.33 -15.14 7.36
N LYS A 159 -19.13 -14.92 6.31
CA LYS A 159 -20.40 -14.18 6.45
C LYS A 159 -21.34 -14.89 7.43
N GLY A 160 -22.01 -14.13 8.29
CA GLY A 160 -23.01 -14.65 9.24
C GLY A 160 -22.45 -15.09 10.59
N HIS A 161 -21.13 -15.15 10.77
CA HIS A 161 -20.53 -15.49 12.06
C HIS A 161 -20.49 -14.29 13.01
N LEU A 162 -20.70 -14.54 14.30
CA LEU A 162 -20.46 -13.57 15.37
C LEU A 162 -18.95 -13.28 15.50
N ARG A 163 -18.61 -12.00 15.68
CA ARG A 163 -17.22 -11.54 15.84
C ARG A 163 -17.12 -10.41 16.85
N LEU A 164 -15.97 -10.35 17.51
CA LEU A 164 -15.54 -9.19 18.28
C LEU A 164 -14.90 -8.18 17.33
N GLY A 165 -15.36 -6.93 17.38
CA GLY A 165 -14.67 -5.77 16.83
C GLY A 165 -13.98 -5.00 17.95
N ILE A 166 -12.66 -4.83 17.84
CA ILE A 166 -11.83 -4.03 18.74
C ILE A 166 -11.58 -2.68 18.06
N LEU A 167 -11.93 -1.59 18.74
CA LEU A 167 -11.77 -0.22 18.25
C LEU A 167 -10.46 0.36 18.76
N VAL A 168 -9.60 0.80 17.85
CA VAL A 168 -8.24 1.30 18.13
C VAL A 168 -8.00 2.54 17.27
N ASN A 169 -7.67 3.67 17.88
CA ASN A 169 -7.28 4.87 17.12
C ASN A 169 -5.93 4.68 16.42
N PHE A 170 -5.89 5.07 15.15
CA PHE A 170 -4.69 5.01 14.31
C PHE A 170 -3.99 6.39 14.24
N ASP A 171 -4.81 7.43 14.23
CA ASP A 171 -4.51 8.83 14.47
C ASP A 171 -5.69 9.41 15.28
N SER A 172 -5.67 10.71 15.61
CA SER A 172 -6.67 11.38 16.46
C SER A 172 -8.10 11.33 15.92
N ASP A 173 -8.26 11.09 14.61
CA ASP A 173 -9.51 11.32 13.89
C ASP A 173 -10.03 10.03 13.23
N HIS A 174 -9.26 8.94 13.24
CA HIS A 174 -9.57 7.68 12.55
C HIS A 174 -9.44 6.44 13.45
N THR A 175 -10.57 6.02 14.04
CA THR A 175 -10.71 4.74 14.74
C THR A 175 -10.75 3.55 13.78
N SER A 176 -9.72 2.71 13.82
CA SER A 176 -9.65 1.44 13.08
C SER A 176 -10.34 0.31 13.86
N THR A 177 -11.20 -0.48 13.19
CA THR A 177 -11.72 -1.73 13.77
C THR A 177 -10.89 -2.94 13.36
N TYR A 178 -10.34 -3.64 14.35
CA TYR A 178 -9.70 -4.95 14.22
C TYR A 178 -10.70 -6.05 14.62
N TYR A 179 -10.75 -7.18 13.90
CA TYR A 179 -11.77 -8.21 14.12
C TYR A 179 -11.18 -9.55 14.58
N LYS A 180 -11.82 -10.19 15.56
CA LYS A 180 -11.55 -11.58 15.97
C LYS A 180 -12.84 -12.40 15.82
N HIS A 181 -12.77 -13.69 15.47
CA HIS A 181 -13.93 -14.57 15.70
C HIS A 181 -14.25 -14.54 17.20
N TRP A 182 -15.50 -14.75 17.60
CA TRP A 182 -15.87 -14.79 19.02
C TRP A 182 -14.97 -15.75 19.82
N LYS A 183 -14.70 -16.95 19.29
CA LYS A 183 -13.78 -17.93 19.92
C LYS A 183 -12.27 -17.66 19.78
N CYS A 184 -11.85 -16.62 19.05
CA CYS A 184 -10.44 -16.22 18.98
C CYS A 184 -10.13 -15.00 19.89
N MET A 185 -11.03 -14.67 20.83
CA MET A 185 -10.76 -13.70 21.91
C MET A 185 -9.76 -14.30 22.91
N SER A 186 -8.85 -13.47 23.43
CA SER A 186 -8.03 -13.79 24.59
C SER A 186 -8.72 -13.38 25.88
N GLU A 187 -8.27 -13.92 27.01
CA GLU A 187 -8.68 -13.51 28.37
C GLU A 187 -8.64 -11.99 28.55
N TYR A 188 -7.61 -11.32 28.00
CA TYR A 188 -7.48 -9.86 28.04
C TYR A 188 -8.53 -9.13 27.17
N ASP A 189 -8.81 -9.61 25.95
CA ASP A 189 -9.87 -8.99 25.12
C ASP A 189 -11.24 -9.16 25.79
N LEU A 190 -11.48 -10.32 26.42
CA LEU A 190 -12.73 -10.62 27.12
C LEU A 190 -12.92 -9.74 28.36
N ALA A 191 -11.91 -9.65 29.23
CA ALA A 191 -11.96 -8.80 30.42
C ALA A 191 -12.19 -7.32 30.05
N CYS A 192 -11.51 -6.81 29.03
CA CYS A 192 -11.74 -5.44 28.56
C CYS A 192 -13.13 -5.27 27.89
N ALA A 193 -13.63 -6.27 27.17
CA ALA A 193 -14.98 -6.26 26.61
C ALA A 193 -16.07 -6.25 27.71
N GLN A 194 -15.90 -7.04 28.78
CA GLN A 194 -16.76 -7.03 29.96
C GLN A 194 -16.76 -5.65 30.64
N MET A 195 -15.58 -5.07 30.89
CA MET A 195 -15.47 -3.73 31.48
C MET A 195 -16.12 -2.64 30.62
N CYS A 196 -16.05 -2.72 29.30
CA CYS A 196 -16.80 -1.81 28.42
C CYS A 196 -18.32 -2.07 28.48
N TYR A 197 -18.75 -3.33 28.62
CA TYR A 197 -20.17 -3.68 28.73
C TYR A 197 -20.79 -3.16 30.04
N GLU A 198 -20.11 -3.37 31.18
CA GLU A 198 -20.54 -2.88 32.50
C GLU A 198 -20.73 -1.35 32.55
N LYS A 199 -19.94 -0.60 31.77
CA LYS A 199 -20.07 0.85 31.65
C LYS A 199 -21.10 1.33 30.60
N GLY A 200 -21.64 0.43 29.77
CA GLY A 200 -22.44 0.80 28.60
C GLY A 200 -21.64 1.34 27.40
N GLU A 201 -20.31 1.16 27.39
CA GLU A 201 -19.38 1.55 26.31
C GLU A 201 -19.22 0.46 25.23
N PHE A 202 -19.86 -0.71 25.38
CA PHE A 202 -19.78 -1.81 24.42
C PHE A 202 -20.86 -1.73 23.34
N TYR A 203 -20.47 -1.60 22.07
CA TYR A 203 -21.38 -1.30 20.97
C TYR A 203 -21.95 -2.55 20.26
N GLY A 204 -23.08 -2.37 19.57
CA GLY A 204 -23.57 -3.31 18.54
C GLY A 204 -24.42 -4.49 19.01
N ILE A 205 -24.58 -4.69 20.32
CA ILE A 205 -25.43 -5.77 20.89
C ILE A 205 -26.89 -5.69 20.41
N ASP A 206 -27.43 -4.48 20.22
CA ASP A 206 -28.80 -4.29 19.73
C ASP A 206 -28.98 -4.54 18.22
N GLN A 207 -27.89 -4.82 17.49
CA GLN A 207 -27.88 -5.02 16.04
C GLN A 207 -27.62 -6.48 15.64
N ILE A 208 -27.43 -7.38 16.61
CA ILE A 208 -27.25 -8.83 16.38
C ILE A 208 -28.55 -9.61 16.69
N PRO A 209 -28.81 -10.74 16.00
CA PRO A 209 -29.98 -11.58 16.29
C PRO A 209 -30.00 -12.09 17.72
N GLU A 210 -31.20 -12.26 18.31
CA GLU A 210 -31.35 -12.65 19.72
C GLU A 210 -30.63 -13.97 20.08
N GLU A 211 -30.63 -14.96 19.17
CA GLU A 211 -29.87 -16.22 19.30
C GLU A 211 -28.36 -16.00 19.57
N LEU A 212 -27.79 -14.91 19.03
CA LEU A 212 -26.38 -14.54 19.22
C LEU A 212 -26.19 -13.52 20.35
N LYS A 213 -27.20 -12.69 20.63
CA LYS A 213 -27.21 -11.77 21.77
C LYS A 213 -27.17 -12.52 23.09
N GLU A 214 -27.94 -13.62 23.22
CA GLU A 214 -27.82 -14.54 24.35
C GLU A 214 -26.39 -15.08 24.53
N VAL A 215 -25.66 -15.37 23.45
CA VAL A 215 -24.27 -15.87 23.52
C VAL A 215 -23.32 -14.78 24.01
N VAL A 216 -23.50 -13.52 23.58
CA VAL A 216 -22.71 -12.38 24.09
C VAL A 216 -22.95 -12.18 25.59
N LEU A 217 -24.21 -12.16 26.02
CA LEU A 217 -24.57 -11.99 27.43
C LEU A 217 -24.01 -13.12 28.30
N LYS A 218 -24.23 -14.38 27.91
CA LYS A 218 -23.67 -15.56 28.63
C LYS A 218 -22.14 -15.56 28.66
N THR A 219 -21.47 -15.07 27.61
CA THR A 219 -20.00 -14.90 27.60
C THR A 219 -19.54 -13.88 28.66
N PHE A 220 -20.27 -12.78 28.82
CA PHE A 220 -19.93 -11.76 29.82
C PHE A 220 -20.34 -12.14 31.26
N GLU A 221 -21.44 -12.88 31.43
CA GLU A 221 -21.89 -13.41 32.73
C GLU A 221 -21.00 -14.52 33.28
N THR A 222 -20.49 -15.42 32.41
CA THR A 222 -19.63 -16.53 32.84
C THR A 222 -18.15 -16.17 32.93
N GLY A 223 -17.69 -15.17 32.17
CA GLY A 223 -16.26 -14.91 32.00
C GLY A 223 -15.52 -15.95 31.15
N GLU A 224 -16.25 -16.85 30.47
CA GLU A 224 -15.71 -17.84 29.54
C GLU A 224 -16.27 -17.63 28.13
N VAL A 225 -15.46 -17.96 27.11
CA VAL A 225 -15.82 -17.71 25.71
C VAL A 225 -16.77 -18.78 25.19
N VAL A 226 -18.08 -18.55 25.33
CA VAL A 226 -19.12 -19.45 24.82
C VAL A 226 -19.06 -19.54 23.29
N GLU A 227 -18.95 -20.75 22.74
CA GLU A 227 -18.92 -20.94 21.29
C GLU A 227 -20.30 -20.62 20.66
N PRO A 228 -20.40 -19.68 19.70
CA PRO A 228 -21.68 -19.36 19.08
C PRO A 228 -22.20 -20.49 18.18
N PRO A 229 -23.52 -20.70 18.07
CA PRO A 229 -24.09 -21.67 17.16
C PRO A 229 -23.70 -21.35 15.71
N GLU A 230 -23.42 -22.39 14.91
CA GLU A 230 -23.08 -22.18 13.49
C GLU A 230 -24.24 -21.48 12.76
N PRO A 231 -23.96 -20.41 11.99
CA PRO A 231 -25.02 -19.66 11.33
C PRO A 231 -25.72 -20.53 10.29
N ARG A 232 -27.06 -20.50 10.28
CA ARG A 232 -27.88 -21.25 9.32
C ARG A 232 -27.68 -20.71 7.90
N ILE A 233 -26.65 -21.20 7.20
CA ILE A 233 -26.34 -20.78 5.82
C ILE A 233 -27.46 -21.27 4.90
N ALA A 234 -28.39 -20.38 4.57
CA ALA A 234 -29.37 -20.62 3.52
C ALA A 234 -28.63 -21.01 2.21
N PRO A 235 -28.99 -22.13 1.56
CA PRO A 235 -28.16 -22.73 0.52
C PRO A 235 -27.92 -21.76 -0.64
N LEU A 236 -26.65 -21.68 -1.06
CA LEU A 236 -26.20 -20.82 -2.15
C LEU A 236 -26.98 -21.13 -3.44
N LYS A 237 -27.88 -20.23 -3.84
CA LYS A 237 -28.50 -20.26 -5.17
C LYS A 237 -27.37 -20.34 -6.21
N SER A 238 -27.39 -21.41 -7.01
CA SER A 238 -26.31 -21.73 -7.93
C SER A 238 -26.08 -20.57 -8.91
N LYS A 239 -24.82 -20.11 -9.02
CA LYS A 239 -24.45 -19.06 -9.96
C LYS A 239 -24.54 -19.65 -11.37
N THR A 240 -25.59 -19.27 -12.11
CA THR A 240 -25.71 -19.60 -13.53
C THR A 240 -24.46 -19.13 -14.28
N SER A 241 -23.80 -20.06 -14.96
CA SER A 241 -22.55 -19.79 -15.66
C SER A 241 -22.81 -18.91 -16.87
N ARG A 242 -22.39 -17.64 -16.79
CA ARG A 242 -22.54 -16.67 -17.89
C ARG A 242 -21.60 -17.05 -19.04
N SER A 243 -22.11 -17.87 -19.96
CA SER A 243 -21.35 -18.47 -21.06
C SER A 243 -20.70 -17.39 -21.94
N LYS A 244 -19.40 -17.55 -22.18
CA LYS A 244 -18.57 -16.58 -22.91
C LYS A 244 -18.83 -16.72 -24.41
N LYS A 245 -19.73 -15.91 -24.95
CA LYS A 245 -20.18 -15.98 -26.36
C LYS A 245 -19.04 -15.62 -27.32
N THR A 246 -18.31 -16.62 -27.81
CA THR A 246 -17.25 -16.47 -28.82
C THR A 246 -17.83 -15.86 -30.11
N LYS A 247 -17.23 -14.76 -30.56
CA LYS A 247 -17.69 -14.01 -31.74
C LYS A 247 -17.06 -14.59 -33.01
N VAL A 248 -17.70 -15.59 -33.61
CA VAL A 248 -17.36 -16.06 -34.96
C VAL A 248 -17.55 -14.89 -35.94
N LYS A 249 -16.51 -14.55 -36.69
CA LYS A 249 -16.55 -13.56 -37.77
C LYS A 249 -16.85 -14.32 -39.07
N ARG A 250 -17.96 -13.99 -39.74
CA ARG A 250 -18.25 -14.49 -41.10
C ARG A 250 -17.31 -13.84 -42.11
N GLU A 251 -16.96 -14.60 -43.14
CA GLU A 251 -16.49 -14.07 -44.42
C GLU A 251 -17.63 -14.16 -45.47
N PRO A 252 -17.65 -13.30 -46.51
CA PRO A 252 -18.56 -13.41 -47.63
C PRO A 252 -18.01 -14.34 -48.73
N SER A 253 -18.92 -15.02 -49.42
CA SER A 253 -18.66 -16.01 -50.49
C SER A 253 -18.50 -15.39 -51.89
N VAL A 254 -17.70 -16.04 -52.74
CA VAL A 254 -17.89 -16.12 -54.22
C VAL A 254 -17.55 -17.55 -54.68
N SER A 255 -18.12 -17.96 -55.82
CA SER A 255 -18.02 -19.20 -56.60
C SER A 255 -16.57 -19.63 -56.99
N SER A 256 -16.22 -20.85 -57.45
CA SER A 256 -16.92 -22.15 -57.70
C SER A 256 -15.80 -23.25 -57.86
N GLU A 257 -15.86 -24.47 -58.46
CA GLU A 257 -16.76 -25.21 -59.38
C GLU A 257 -16.87 -26.72 -59.01
N GLU A 258 -16.36 -27.64 -59.84
CA GLU A 258 -16.41 -29.12 -59.72
C GLU A 258 -14.99 -29.69 -59.40
N SER A 259 -14.68 -30.98 -59.20
CA SER A 259 -15.35 -32.25 -59.51
C SER A 259 -14.83 -33.45 -58.66
N GLU A 260 -15.65 -34.51 -58.56
CA GLU A 260 -15.36 -35.96 -58.31
C GLU A 260 -14.47 -36.44 -57.11
N GLY A 261 -14.67 -37.69 -56.66
CA GLY A 261 -13.88 -38.40 -55.64
C GLY A 261 -13.15 -39.63 -56.24
N PRO A 262 -13.05 -40.81 -55.56
CA PRO A 262 -13.31 -41.14 -54.14
C PRO A 262 -12.29 -42.16 -53.50
N PHE A 263 -12.56 -42.60 -52.25
CA PHE A 263 -12.20 -43.91 -51.65
C PHE A 263 -10.71 -44.39 -51.49
N LYS A 264 -10.21 -44.50 -50.24
CA LYS A 264 -10.11 -45.80 -49.47
C LYS A 264 -9.31 -45.77 -48.13
N ASP A 265 -9.78 -46.63 -47.23
CA ASP A 265 -9.27 -47.11 -45.90
C ASP A 265 -8.67 -48.55 -46.04
N PRO A 266 -8.17 -49.27 -45.00
CA PRO A 266 -7.51 -48.95 -43.70
C PRO A 266 -6.33 -49.94 -43.36
N SER A 267 -6.07 -50.22 -42.05
CA SER A 267 -5.37 -51.39 -41.41
C SER A 267 -3.84 -51.54 -41.62
N ASP A 268 -3.00 -52.10 -40.72
CA ASP A 268 -3.13 -52.84 -39.42
C ASP A 268 -2.26 -52.16 -38.29
N GLU A 269 -2.34 -52.40 -36.96
CA GLU A 269 -2.30 -53.63 -36.12
C GLU A 269 -0.95 -54.42 -36.20
N LEU A 270 -0.27 -54.90 -35.14
CA LEU A 270 -0.44 -55.03 -33.66
C LEU A 270 0.87 -54.57 -32.94
N GLN A 271 0.90 -54.08 -31.69
CA GLN A 271 0.93 -54.79 -30.38
C GLN A 271 1.89 -56.01 -30.34
N GLU A 272 2.92 -56.06 -29.48
CA GLU A 272 2.94 -56.55 -28.07
C GLU A 272 4.41 -56.41 -27.51
N THR A 273 4.83 -56.44 -26.23
CA THR A 273 4.32 -56.14 -24.86
C THR A 273 5.54 -56.16 -23.87
N ILE A 274 5.31 -56.28 -22.54
CA ILE A 274 6.23 -56.76 -21.46
C ILE A 274 7.22 -55.73 -20.84
N SER A 275 6.76 -55.18 -19.70
CA SER A 275 7.52 -54.57 -18.57
C SER A 275 8.02 -55.68 -17.60
N PRO A 276 8.65 -55.45 -16.40
CA PRO A 276 8.88 -54.19 -15.64
C PRO A 276 10.21 -54.07 -14.84
N SER A 277 10.31 -53.03 -13.99
CA SER A 277 11.10 -52.95 -12.72
C SER A 277 12.64 -52.85 -12.77
N SER A 278 13.36 -52.23 -11.80
CA SER A 278 12.97 -51.29 -10.72
C SER A 278 14.18 -50.62 -10.02
N VAL A 279 14.02 -49.36 -9.57
CA VAL A 279 14.76 -48.66 -8.46
C VAL A 279 16.30 -48.56 -8.49
N THR A 280 16.84 -47.34 -8.65
CA THR A 280 17.76 -46.66 -7.67
C THR A 280 18.07 -45.20 -8.05
N LYS A 281 18.64 -44.43 -7.10
CA LYS A 281 19.19 -43.05 -7.20
C LYS A 281 20.54 -43.03 -6.40
N PRO A 282 21.36 -41.94 -6.29
CA PRO A 282 21.27 -40.57 -6.85
C PRO A 282 22.60 -39.92 -7.37
N LYS A 283 22.48 -38.70 -7.94
CA LYS A 283 23.44 -37.54 -7.91
C LYS A 283 24.87 -37.67 -8.50
N ALA A 284 25.15 -36.79 -9.47
CA ALA A 284 26.43 -36.07 -9.64
C ALA A 284 26.17 -34.56 -9.92
N LYS A 285 27.19 -33.68 -9.85
CA LYS A 285 27.08 -32.21 -10.01
C LYS A 285 28.26 -31.62 -10.82
N LYS A 286 28.09 -30.36 -11.29
CA LYS A 286 29.07 -29.40 -11.87
C LYS A 286 29.24 -29.51 -13.41
N PRO A 287 29.80 -28.48 -14.11
CA PRO A 287 30.36 -27.21 -13.62
C PRO A 287 29.73 -25.91 -14.19
N LYS A 288 30.30 -24.76 -13.79
CA LYS A 288 29.92 -23.39 -14.20
C LYS A 288 30.56 -22.98 -15.53
N ALA A 289 29.95 -22.02 -16.22
CA ALA A 289 30.57 -21.20 -17.28
C ALA A 289 29.96 -19.78 -17.23
N LYS A 290 30.64 -18.68 -17.58
CA LYS A 290 32.09 -18.37 -17.61
C LYS A 290 32.21 -16.84 -17.53
N ARG A 291 33.07 -16.29 -16.65
CA ARG A 291 33.32 -14.82 -16.60
C ARG A 291 33.94 -14.37 -17.93
N ARG A 292 33.56 -13.18 -18.41
CA ARG A 292 34.41 -12.38 -19.32
C ARG A 292 35.08 -11.25 -18.54
N LEU A 293 36.23 -10.82 -19.03
CA LEU A 293 37.14 -9.88 -18.38
C LEU A 293 36.84 -8.44 -18.82
N ALA A 294 37.26 -7.47 -18.01
CA ALA A 294 37.33 -6.07 -18.44
C ALA A 294 38.43 -5.86 -19.48
N LYS A 295 38.42 -4.71 -20.14
CA LYS A 295 39.57 -4.14 -20.84
C LYS A 295 39.64 -2.65 -20.50
N GLU A 296 40.75 -2.23 -19.94
CA GLU A 296 41.06 -0.83 -19.64
C GLU A 296 41.62 -0.14 -20.89
N ILE A 297 41.36 1.16 -21.02
CA ILE A 297 42.12 2.10 -21.85
C ILE A 297 42.26 3.39 -21.01
N ASP A 298 43.43 4.01 -21.08
CA ASP A 298 43.88 5.08 -20.20
C ASP A 298 43.65 6.50 -20.77
N SER A 299 43.62 7.47 -19.86
CA SER A 299 43.82 8.93 -19.95
C SER A 299 43.77 9.65 -21.32
N GLY A 300 42.91 10.67 -21.39
CA GLY A 300 42.90 11.74 -22.40
C GLY A 300 42.17 12.97 -21.87
N SER A 301 42.62 14.18 -22.23
CA SER A 301 42.31 15.42 -21.52
C SER A 301 41.33 16.39 -22.22
N GLU A 302 40.80 17.33 -21.41
CA GLU A 302 40.22 18.64 -21.77
C GLU A 302 38.81 18.77 -22.40
N ALA A 303 38.29 20.00 -22.25
CA ALA A 303 37.08 20.63 -22.81
C ALA A 303 35.69 20.13 -22.33
N GLU A 304 35.01 20.97 -21.53
CA GLU A 304 33.54 20.93 -21.43
C GLU A 304 32.90 21.44 -22.75
N PRO A 305 31.86 20.76 -23.28
CA PRO A 305 31.00 21.35 -24.31
C PRO A 305 29.90 22.20 -23.68
N GLU A 306 29.85 23.50 -24.00
CA GLU A 306 28.78 24.40 -23.54
C GLU A 306 27.37 23.86 -23.86
N TYR A 307 26.49 23.86 -22.86
CA TYR A 307 25.08 23.50 -23.06
C TYR A 307 24.32 24.63 -23.76
N ILE A 308 24.26 24.58 -25.10
CA ILE A 308 23.41 25.47 -25.90
C ILE A 308 21.94 24.98 -25.81
N PRO A 309 21.02 25.71 -25.15
CA PRO A 309 19.63 25.30 -25.06
C PRO A 309 18.95 25.40 -26.43
N ARG A 310 18.53 24.26 -26.99
CA ARG A 310 17.76 24.22 -28.24
C ARG A 310 16.41 24.91 -28.05
N LYS A 311 16.23 26.08 -28.66
CA LYS A 311 14.94 26.79 -28.75
C LYS A 311 13.89 25.87 -29.39
N SER A 312 12.98 25.33 -28.59
CA SER A 312 11.78 24.66 -29.09
C SER A 312 10.88 25.68 -29.78
N ARG A 313 10.44 25.37 -31.00
CA ARG A 313 9.49 26.22 -31.73
C ARG A 313 8.11 26.08 -31.10
N SER A 314 7.75 26.99 -30.19
CA SER A 314 6.35 27.22 -29.83
C SER A 314 5.58 27.65 -31.07
N ARG A 315 4.41 27.04 -31.30
CA ARG A 315 3.49 27.46 -32.36
C ARG A 315 2.84 28.77 -31.92
N SER A 316 3.04 29.84 -32.67
CA SER A 316 2.29 31.08 -32.49
C SER A 316 0.85 30.90 -32.96
N SER A 317 -0.08 31.42 -32.16
CA SER A 317 -1.46 31.76 -32.51
C SER A 317 -1.85 32.98 -31.66
N PRO A 318 -2.75 33.85 -32.14
CA PRO A 318 -2.53 35.29 -31.96
C PRO A 318 -3.11 35.90 -30.68
N PHE A 319 -2.50 37.00 -30.25
CA PHE A 319 -3.09 37.98 -29.35
C PHE A 319 -4.41 38.53 -29.91
N LYS A 320 -5.29 38.93 -29.00
CA LYS A 320 -6.23 40.04 -29.20
C LYS A 320 -6.22 40.92 -27.96
N ASP A 321 -5.71 42.13 -28.11
CA ASP A 321 -5.71 43.14 -27.07
C ASP A 321 -7.08 43.81 -26.94
N ALA A 322 -7.57 43.94 -25.70
CA ALA A 322 -8.53 44.95 -25.23
C ALA A 322 -8.83 44.72 -23.74
N ASN A 323 -8.93 45.72 -22.88
CA ASN A 323 -8.33 47.06 -22.91
C ASN A 323 -8.17 47.54 -21.46
N VAL A 324 -7.20 48.40 -21.17
CA VAL A 324 -7.01 48.97 -19.83
C VAL A 324 -7.47 50.44 -19.82
N PRO A 325 -8.28 50.85 -18.83
CA PRO A 325 -8.31 52.23 -18.34
C PRO A 325 -7.43 52.35 -17.10
N VAL A 326 -6.48 53.31 -17.11
CA VAL A 326 -5.74 53.72 -15.91
C VAL A 326 -6.14 55.16 -15.58
N GLU A 327 -6.83 55.35 -14.45
CA GLU A 327 -6.89 56.61 -13.71
C GLU A 327 -6.77 56.21 -12.22
N ALA A 328 -5.76 56.56 -11.41
CA ALA A 328 -4.78 57.66 -11.32
C ALA A 328 -5.20 58.77 -10.35
N ALA A 329 -4.49 58.86 -9.21
CA ALA A 329 -4.67 59.84 -8.13
C ALA A 329 -6.04 59.72 -7.39
N THR A 330 -6.26 60.29 -6.20
CA THR A 330 -5.54 61.37 -5.48
C THR A 330 -5.23 61.05 -4.02
N SER A 331 -4.34 61.86 -3.43
CA SER A 331 -4.09 61.97 -1.99
C SER A 331 -5.22 62.68 -1.24
N ALA A 332 -5.48 62.26 -0.01
CA ALA A 332 -5.97 63.11 1.09
C ALA A 332 -5.62 62.45 2.44
N ALA A 333 -5.56 63.25 3.50
CA ALA A 333 -5.51 62.78 4.88
C ALA A 333 -6.48 63.64 5.71
N GLU A 334 -7.35 62.97 6.46
CA GLU A 334 -8.20 63.50 7.53
C GLU A 334 -8.11 62.43 8.63
N ASP A 335 -7.50 62.73 9.78
CA ASP A 335 -8.11 63.40 10.93
C ASP A 335 -9.32 62.63 11.49
N LEU A 336 -9.12 62.09 12.70
CA LEU A 336 -10.13 61.44 13.53
C LEU A 336 -9.94 61.95 14.96
N ILE A 337 -10.83 62.84 15.37
CA ILE A 337 -10.98 63.43 16.71
C ILE A 337 -12.44 63.18 17.15
N ASP A 338 -12.74 63.50 18.41
CA ASP A 338 -13.96 63.27 19.21
C ASP A 338 -13.95 61.92 19.96
N ASP A 339 -14.26 61.80 21.26
CA ASP A 339 -14.55 62.76 22.37
C ASP A 339 -15.34 64.05 22.07
#